data_AF-A0A7W9GP19-F1
#
_entry.id   AF-A0A7W9GP19-F1
#
_cell.length_a   1.000
_cell.length_b   1.000
_cell.length_c   1.000
_cell.angle_alpha   90.00
_cell.angle_beta   90.00
_cell.angle_gamma   90.00
#
_symmetry.space_group_name_H-M   'P 1'
#
loop_
_entity.id
_entity.type
_entity.pdbx_description
1 polymer ?
#
loop_
_entity_poly.entity_id
_entity_poly.type
_entity_poly.pdbx_seq_one_letter_code
_entity_poly.pdbx_strand_id
1 'polypeptide(L)'
;MYLPPAGAAPELEGEVRALEKSLGALRAAIAQAVRGRDDTEADLGHLRRRLATKIAEALPDDAAIRGRLDSAIDSAFATARTTLAAHWQEITDTLTDACTKVDGELTAKRRAHARAEEESREQRRQRERLTAG
;
A
#
# COMPACT_ATOMS: atom_id res chain seq x y z
N MET A 1 -28.16 15.72 -28.88
CA MET A 1 -27.14 16.66 -28.38
C MET A 1 -27.21 16.60 -26.86
N TYR A 2 -26.32 15.86 -26.21
CA TYR A 2 -26.34 15.67 -24.75
C TYR A 2 -25.47 16.75 -24.13
N LEU A 3 -26.07 17.73 -23.46
CA LEU A 3 -25.32 18.73 -22.69
C LEU A 3 -24.90 18.10 -21.36
N PRO A 4 -23.60 17.99 -21.06
CA PRO A 4 -23.18 17.72 -19.70
C PRO A 4 -23.61 18.91 -18.80
N PRO A 5 -24.18 18.66 -17.61
CA PRO A 5 -24.67 19.71 -16.73
C PRO A 5 -23.52 20.59 -16.22
N ALA A 6 -23.82 21.87 -15.99
CA ALA A 6 -22.89 22.93 -15.57
C ALA A 6 -22.25 22.76 -14.16
N GLY A 7 -22.21 21.53 -13.62
CA GLY A 7 -21.59 21.17 -12.35
C GLY A 7 -20.51 20.09 -12.44
N ALA A 8 -20.25 19.52 -13.63
CA ALA A 8 -19.37 18.35 -13.77
C ALA A 8 -17.89 18.63 -13.47
N ALA A 9 -17.37 19.82 -13.78
CA ALA A 9 -15.95 20.16 -13.57
C ALA A 9 -15.53 20.23 -12.08
N PRO A 10 -16.22 21.00 -11.20
CA PRO A 10 -15.86 21.04 -9.79
C PRO A 10 -16.10 19.71 -9.05
N GLU A 11 -17.07 18.91 -9.49
CA GLU A 11 -17.30 17.56 -8.97
C GLU A 11 -16.14 16.61 -9.33
N LEU A 12 -15.71 16.62 -10.61
CA LEU A 12 -14.53 15.87 -11.06
C LEU A 12 -13.24 16.32 -10.36
N GLU A 13 -13.07 17.60 -10.09
CA GLU A 13 -11.92 18.11 -9.34
C GLU A 13 -11.91 17.59 -7.89
N GLY A 14 -13.07 17.58 -7.23
CA GLY A 14 -13.23 17.00 -5.89
C GLY A 14 -12.88 15.51 -5.86
N GLU A 15 -13.35 14.75 -6.85
CA GLU A 15 -13.01 13.33 -7.00
C GLU A 15 -11.52 13.10 -7.26
N VAL A 16 -10.89 13.89 -8.12
CA VAL A 16 -9.43 13.84 -8.38
C VAL A 16 -8.65 14.05 -7.09
N ARG A 17 -8.99 15.07 -6.29
CA ARG A 17 -8.33 15.33 -5.00
C ARG A 17 -8.54 14.19 -4.00
N ALA A 18 -9.73 13.60 -3.98
CA ALA A 18 -10.03 12.45 -3.10
C ALA A 18 -9.20 11.21 -3.50
N LEU A 19 -9.06 10.94 -4.80
CA LEU A 19 -8.24 9.85 -5.32
C LEU A 19 -6.74 10.07 -5.05
N GLU A 20 -6.24 11.30 -5.21
CA GLU A 20 -4.86 11.66 -4.86
C GLU A 20 -4.57 11.42 -3.38
N LYS A 21 -5.49 11.84 -2.50
CA LYS A 21 -5.37 11.59 -1.05
C LYS A 21 -5.35 10.10 -0.74
N SER A 22 -6.23 9.33 -1.41
CA SER A 22 -6.32 7.88 -1.25
C SER A 22 -5.03 7.19 -1.71
N LEU A 23 -4.48 7.60 -2.85
CA LEU A 23 -3.21 7.10 -3.37
C LEU A 23 -2.04 7.41 -2.42
N GLY A 24 -2.01 8.62 -1.86
CA GLY A 24 -1.03 8.99 -0.83
C GLY A 24 -1.11 8.11 0.41
N ALA A 25 -2.32 7.85 0.90
CA ALA A 25 -2.55 6.97 2.05
C ALA A 25 -2.13 5.52 1.77
N LEU A 26 -2.45 4.98 0.59
CA LEU A 26 -2.05 3.63 0.20
C LEU A 26 -0.53 3.49 0.09
N ARG A 27 0.15 4.46 -0.50
CA ARG A 27 1.63 4.48 -0.58
C ARG A 27 2.27 4.54 0.81
N ALA A 28 1.70 5.32 1.74
CA ALA A 28 2.15 5.36 3.11
C ALA A 28 1.93 4.01 3.82
N ALA A 29 0.79 3.35 3.59
CA ALA A 29 0.49 2.03 4.13
C ALA A 29 1.47 0.96 3.62
N ILE A 30 1.84 0.98 2.34
CA ILE A 30 2.88 0.09 1.79
C ILE A 30 4.22 0.31 2.51
N ALA A 31 4.64 1.57 2.65
CA ALA A 31 5.89 1.88 3.36
C ALA A 31 5.85 1.43 4.82
N GLN A 32 4.69 1.50 5.47
CA GLN A 32 4.50 1.00 6.83
C GLN A 32 4.53 -0.54 6.89
N ALA A 33 3.92 -1.24 5.93
CA ALA A 33 3.94 -2.68 5.86
C ALA A 33 5.37 -3.23 5.67
N VAL A 34 6.17 -2.58 4.81
CA VAL A 34 7.59 -2.93 4.62
C VAL A 34 8.38 -2.77 5.94
N ARG A 35 8.19 -1.66 6.66
CA ARG A 35 8.82 -1.47 7.97
C ARG A 35 8.35 -2.52 8.98
N GLY A 36 7.05 -2.81 9.03
CA GLY A 36 6.49 -3.83 9.93
C GLY A 36 7.05 -5.23 9.67
N ARG A 37 7.32 -5.58 8.40
CA ARG A 37 8.02 -6.81 8.04
C ARG A 37 9.43 -6.85 8.61
N ASP A 38 10.19 -5.77 8.41
CA ASP A 38 11.58 -5.69 8.87
C ASP A 38 11.66 -5.71 10.41
N ASP A 39 10.74 -5.04 11.09
CA ASP A 39 10.60 -5.06 12.57
C ASP A 39 10.26 -6.48 13.07
N THR A 40 9.31 -7.17 12.42
CA THR A 40 8.93 -8.54 12.76
C THR A 40 10.11 -9.51 12.63
N GLU A 41 10.91 -9.37 11.57
CA GLU A 41 12.10 -10.18 11.36
C GLU A 41 13.16 -9.93 12.44
N ALA A 42 13.35 -8.67 12.84
CA ALA A 42 14.25 -8.31 13.93
C ALA A 42 13.79 -8.90 15.28
N ASP A 43 12.48 -8.84 15.56
CA ASP A 43 11.88 -9.39 16.77
C ASP A 43 12.02 -10.91 16.85
N LEU A 44 11.79 -11.62 15.74
CA LEU A 44 12.04 -13.07 15.66
C LEU A 44 13.51 -13.40 15.94
N GLY A 45 14.43 -12.64 15.36
CA GLY A 45 15.86 -12.79 15.63
C GLY A 45 16.22 -12.57 17.09
N HIS A 46 15.64 -11.55 17.72
CA HIS A 46 15.84 -11.27 19.15
C HIS A 46 15.27 -12.38 20.04
N LEU A 47 14.06 -12.84 19.76
CA LEU A 47 13.41 -13.90 20.53
C LEU A 47 14.19 -15.21 20.44
N ARG A 48 14.67 -15.58 19.25
CA ARG A 48 15.53 -16.76 19.06
C ARG A 48 16.79 -16.68 19.93
N ARG A 49 17.52 -15.56 19.89
CA ARG A 49 18.75 -15.36 20.70
C ARG A 49 18.46 -15.47 22.19
N ARG A 50 17.35 -14.86 22.63
CA ARG A 50 16.91 -14.91 24.03
C ARG A 50 16.57 -16.33 24.48
N LEU A 51 15.90 -17.13 23.63
CA LEU A 51 15.60 -18.53 23.92
C LEU A 51 16.87 -19.38 24.01
N ALA A 52 17.78 -19.25 23.04
CA ALA A 52 19.07 -19.95 23.06
C ALA A 52 19.88 -19.63 24.33
N THR A 53 19.92 -18.36 24.73
CA THR A 53 20.59 -17.93 25.97
C THR A 53 19.97 -18.60 27.20
N LYS A 54 18.64 -18.58 27.32
CA LYS A 54 17.94 -19.23 28.44
C LYS A 54 18.16 -20.74 28.49
N ILE A 55 18.24 -21.39 27.33
CA ILE A 55 18.53 -22.83 27.25
C ILE A 55 19.96 -23.12 27.71
N ALA A 56 20.93 -22.29 27.29
CA ALA A 56 22.31 -22.42 27.73
C ALA A 56 22.45 -22.25 29.25
N GLU A 57 21.73 -21.28 29.84
CA GLU A 57 21.67 -21.05 31.29
C GLU A 57 21.00 -22.19 32.06
N ALA A 58 19.90 -22.74 31.53
CA ALA A 58 19.13 -23.79 32.20
C ALA A 58 19.81 -25.17 32.13
N LEU A 59 20.62 -25.42 31.10
CA LEU A 59 21.25 -26.72 30.83
C LEU A 59 22.76 -26.54 30.60
N PRO A 60 23.54 -26.14 31.62
CA PRO A 60 24.97 -25.84 31.45
C PRO A 60 25.81 -27.06 31.02
N ASP A 61 25.46 -28.26 31.51
CA ASP A 61 26.26 -29.48 31.32
C ASP A 61 25.69 -30.45 30.28
N ASP A 62 24.47 -30.22 29.77
CA ASP A 62 23.80 -31.14 28.84
C ASP A 62 23.83 -30.63 27.39
N ALA A 63 25.00 -30.75 26.77
CA ALA A 63 25.21 -30.33 25.38
C ALA A 63 24.31 -31.05 24.37
N ALA A 64 23.97 -32.32 24.63
CA ALA A 64 23.12 -33.10 23.72
C ALA A 64 21.67 -32.62 23.74
N ILE A 65 21.11 -32.34 24.92
CA ILE A 65 19.76 -31.77 25.03
C ILE A 65 19.74 -30.36 24.45
N ARG A 66 20.73 -29.51 24.74
CA ARG A 66 20.83 -28.17 24.14
C ARG A 66 20.83 -28.20 22.62
N GLY A 67 21.65 -29.05 22.00
CA GLY A 67 21.70 -29.16 20.54
C GLY A 67 20.37 -29.60 19.91
N ARG A 68 19.62 -30.49 20.59
CA ARG A 68 18.27 -30.89 20.16
C ARG A 68 17.27 -29.75 20.27
N LEU A 69 17.31 -28.99 21.36
CA LEU A 69 16.43 -27.84 21.57
C LEU A 69 16.74 -26.70 20.59
N ASP A 70 18.01 -26.38 20.36
CA ASP A 70 18.43 -25.40 19.37
C ASP A 70 17.95 -25.79 17.97
N SER A 71 18.10 -27.07 17.58
CA SER A 71 17.59 -27.56 16.30
C SER A 71 16.06 -27.43 16.17
N ALA A 72 15.33 -27.73 17.25
CA ALA A 72 13.87 -27.60 17.27
C ALA A 72 13.43 -26.13 17.19
N ILE A 73 14.12 -25.24 17.90
CA ILE A 73 13.91 -23.79 17.83
C ILE A 73 14.18 -23.31 16.41
N ASP A 74 15.29 -23.70 15.81
CA ASP A 74 15.67 -23.25 14.48
C ASP A 74 14.63 -23.64 13.43
N SER A 75 14.11 -24.87 13.52
CA SER A 75 13.02 -25.36 12.67
C SER A 75 11.72 -24.57 12.87
N ALA A 76 11.32 -24.33 14.13
CA ALA A 76 10.12 -23.57 14.46
C ALA A 76 10.20 -22.12 13.97
N PHE A 77 11.35 -21.45 14.18
CA PHE A 77 11.58 -20.09 13.72
C PHE A 77 11.69 -19.99 12.20
N ALA A 78 12.29 -20.98 11.52
CA ALA A 78 12.32 -21.03 10.05
C ALA A 78 10.90 -21.12 9.47
N THR A 79 10.05 -21.94 10.08
CA THR A 79 8.63 -22.05 9.71
C THR A 79 7.91 -20.73 9.94
N ALA A 80 8.05 -20.14 11.14
CA ALA A 80 7.44 -18.85 11.46
C ALA A 80 7.87 -17.74 10.50
N ARG A 81 9.18 -17.64 10.18
CA ARG A 81 9.71 -16.67 9.21
C ARG A 81 9.09 -16.84 7.83
N THR A 82 8.99 -18.08 7.34
CA THR A 82 8.40 -18.37 6.03
C THR A 82 6.93 -17.96 5.96
N THR A 83 6.15 -18.33 6.97
CA THR A 83 4.73 -17.97 7.05
C THR A 83 4.52 -16.46 7.16
N LEU A 84 5.29 -15.79 8.02
CA LEU A 84 5.18 -14.34 8.19
C LEU A 84 5.63 -13.58 6.93
N ALA A 85 6.69 -14.05 6.25
CA ALA A 85 7.12 -13.48 4.98
C ALA A 85 6.02 -13.59 3.92
N ALA A 86 5.34 -14.73 3.82
CA ALA A 86 4.22 -14.92 2.90
C ALA A 86 3.07 -13.94 3.21
N HIS A 87 2.68 -13.79 4.48
CA HIS A 87 1.62 -12.85 4.86
C HIS A 87 2.00 -11.38 4.60
N TRP A 88 3.25 -10.99 4.88
CA TRP A 88 3.72 -9.64 4.55
C TRP A 88 3.72 -9.39 3.03
N GLN A 89 4.05 -10.41 2.24
CA GLN A 89 3.96 -10.35 0.79
C GLN A 89 2.51 -10.16 0.34
N GLU A 90 1.56 -10.95 0.84
CA GLU A 90 0.12 -10.84 0.53
C GLU A 90 -0.43 -9.44 0.84
N ILE A 91 -0.05 -8.86 2.00
CA ILE A 91 -0.44 -7.51 2.40
C ILE A 91 0.12 -6.49 1.39
N THR A 92 1.41 -6.60 1.06
CA THR A 92 2.09 -5.66 0.16
C THR A 92 1.51 -5.74 -1.26
N ASP A 93 1.23 -6.93 -1.76
CA ASP A 93 0.62 -7.17 -3.06
C ASP A 93 -0.79 -6.57 -3.12
N THR A 94 -1.61 -6.84 -2.10
CA THR A 94 -2.97 -6.28 -1.99
C THR A 94 -2.96 -4.75 -2.02
N LEU A 95 -2.05 -4.12 -1.29
CA LEU A 95 -1.91 -2.66 -1.26
C LEU A 95 -1.39 -2.10 -2.59
N THR A 96 -0.50 -2.84 -3.26
CA THR A 96 0.06 -2.46 -4.57
C THR A 96 -1.00 -2.53 -5.67
N ASP A 97 -1.85 -3.56 -5.64
CA ASP A 97 -2.99 -3.70 -6.54
C ASP A 97 -4.01 -2.56 -6.32
N ALA A 98 -4.29 -2.23 -5.07
CA ALA A 98 -5.15 -1.09 -4.73
C ALA A 98 -4.56 0.24 -5.25
N CYS A 99 -3.25 0.47 -5.07
CA CYS A 99 -2.55 1.62 -5.64
C CYS A 99 -2.72 1.70 -7.15
N THR A 100 -2.51 0.59 -7.86
CA THR A 100 -2.58 0.52 -9.32
C THR A 100 -3.98 0.87 -9.82
N LYS A 101 -5.03 0.35 -9.15
CA LYS A 101 -6.43 0.66 -9.48
C LYS A 101 -6.76 2.13 -9.27
N VAL A 102 -6.36 2.69 -8.12
CA VAL A 102 -6.61 4.11 -7.80
C VAL A 102 -5.86 5.03 -8.76
N ASP A 103 -4.62 4.71 -9.12
CA ASP A 103 -3.82 5.50 -10.07
C ASP A 103 -4.41 5.46 -11.49
N GLY A 104 -4.93 4.30 -11.91
CA GLY A 104 -5.67 4.15 -13.17
C GLY A 104 -6.93 5.01 -13.20
N GLU A 105 -7.74 4.97 -12.13
CA GLU A 105 -8.94 5.79 -11.99
C GLU A 105 -8.61 7.29 -11.96
N LEU A 106 -7.58 7.69 -11.21
CA LEU A 106 -7.09 9.06 -11.16
C LEU A 106 -6.69 9.56 -12.55
N THR A 107 -5.98 8.74 -13.32
CA THR A 107 -5.59 9.06 -14.70
C THR A 107 -6.82 9.24 -15.59
N ALA A 108 -7.83 8.37 -15.46
CA ALA A 108 -9.07 8.48 -16.23
C ALA A 108 -9.84 9.77 -15.87
N LYS A 109 -9.97 10.08 -14.58
CA LYS A 109 -10.67 11.28 -14.08
C LYS A 109 -9.96 12.57 -14.49
N ARG A 110 -8.63 12.63 -14.42
CA ARG A 110 -7.84 13.78 -14.91
C ARG A 110 -8.07 14.02 -16.42
N ARG A 111 -8.11 12.96 -17.23
CA ARG A 111 -8.43 13.08 -18.66
C ARG A 111 -9.85 13.57 -18.90
N ALA A 112 -10.82 13.08 -18.12
CA ALA A 112 -12.21 13.53 -18.21
C ALA A 112 -12.34 15.01 -17.83
N HIS A 113 -11.68 15.46 -16.76
CA HIS A 113 -11.64 16.85 -16.34
C HIS A 113 -11.07 17.75 -17.44
N ALA A 114 -9.92 17.39 -18.02
CA ALA A 114 -9.30 18.18 -19.10
C ALA A 114 -10.22 18.35 -20.32
N ARG A 115 -10.94 17.30 -20.72
CA ARG A 115 -11.93 17.37 -21.81
C ARG A 115 -13.11 18.28 -21.45
N ALA A 116 -13.65 18.17 -20.24
CA ALA A 116 -14.74 19.01 -19.79
C ALA A 116 -14.37 20.50 -19.74
N GLU A 117 -13.13 20.82 -19.33
CA GLU A 117 -12.63 22.20 -19.37
C GLU A 117 -12.50 22.74 -20.80
N GLU A 118 -12.01 21.93 -21.74
CA GLU A 118 -11.87 22.32 -23.14
C GLU A 118 -13.23 22.59 -23.79
N GLU A 119 -14.20 21.69 -23.61
CA GLU A 119 -15.58 21.86 -24.08
C GLU A 119 -16.22 23.13 -23.50
N SER A 120 -16.02 23.41 -22.21
CA SER A 120 -16.54 24.61 -21.56
C SER A 120 -15.94 25.89 -22.15
N ARG A 121 -14.63 25.90 -22.41
CA ARG A 121 -13.93 27.02 -23.08
C ARG A 121 -14.45 27.25 -24.49
N GLU A 122 -14.68 26.18 -25.25
CA GLU A 122 -15.25 26.27 -26.61
C GLU A 122 -16.66 26.82 -26.62
N GLN A 123 -17.52 26.33 -25.73
CA GLN A 123 -18.90 26.82 -25.59
C GLN A 123 -18.92 28.30 -25.20
N ARG A 124 -18.03 28.73 -24.29
CA ARG A 124 -17.89 30.14 -23.93
C ARG A 124 -17.50 30.99 -25.14
N ARG A 125 -16.50 30.57 -25.91
CA ARG A 125 -16.08 31.25 -27.14
C ARG A 125 -17.20 31.33 -28.18
N GLN A 126 -17.99 30.25 -28.35
CA GLN A 126 -19.14 30.24 -29.26
C GLN A 126 -20.25 31.20 -28.81
N ARG A 127 -20.57 31.22 -27.51
CA ARG A 127 -21.55 32.16 -26.94
C ARG A 127 -21.11 33.60 -27.14
N GLU A 128 -19.86 33.93 -26.82
CA GLU A 128 -19.30 35.27 -27.00
C GLU A 128 -19.36 35.73 -28.46
N ARG A 129 -19.11 34.83 -29.42
CA ARG A 129 -19.27 35.12 -30.86
C ARG A 129 -20.72 35.37 -31.28
N LEU A 130 -21.67 34.61 -30.73
CA LEU A 130 -23.10 34.76 -31.03
C LEU A 130 -23.71 36.01 -30.38
N THR A 131 -23.13 36.50 -29.29
CA THR A 131 -23.58 37.74 -28.63
C THR A 131 -22.92 39.01 -29.19
N ALA A 132 -21.86 38.87 -29.99
CA ALA A 132 -21.07 39.99 -30.53
C ALA A 132 -21.37 40.28 -32.02
N GLY A 133 -22.18 39.47 -32.69
CA GLY A 133 -22.68 39.69 -34.05
C GLY A 133 -24.17 39.96 -34.05
#